data_AF-A0A7G2IIJ4-F1
#
_entry.id   AF-A0A7G2IIJ4-F1
#
_cell.length_a   1.000
_cell.length_b   1.000
_cell.length_c   1.000
_cell.angle_alpha   90.00
_cell.angle_beta   90.00
_cell.angle_gamma   90.00
#
_symmetry.space_group_name_H-M   'P 1'
#
loop_
_entity.id
_entity.type
_entity.pdbx_description
1 polymer ?
#
loop_
_entity_poly.entity_id
_entity_poly.type
_entity_poly.pdbx_seq_one_letter_code
_entity_poly.pdbx_strand_id
1 'polypeptide(L)'
;MMTVFRQTLLCLLLLWLPVSWAAEPGWLRSPDNDHASVRLRADTSAGGETRLLLDVKLEDGWKTYWRSPGEGGVAPAIAWKEEMPAVDWFWPTPARF
;
A
#
# COMPACT_ATOMS: atom_id res chain seq x y z
N MET A 1 2.41 21.79 46.93
CA MET A 1 2.29 22.71 45.78
C MET A 1 3.22 22.30 44.63
N MET A 2 4.51 22.08 44.86
CA MET A 2 5.51 21.77 43.81
C MET A 2 5.33 20.39 43.13
N THR A 3 4.77 19.41 43.84
CA THR A 3 4.47 18.06 43.32
C THR A 3 3.32 18.05 42.31
N VAL A 4 2.25 18.79 42.58
CA VAL A 4 1.10 18.93 41.68
C VAL A 4 1.52 19.61 40.37
N PHE A 5 2.35 20.67 40.46
CA PHE A 5 2.89 21.36 39.28
C PHE A 5 3.79 20.44 38.42
N ARG A 6 4.63 19.60 39.05
CA ARG A 6 5.42 18.58 38.33
C ARG A 6 4.53 17.56 37.63
N GLN A 7 3.45 17.12 38.26
CA GLN A 7 2.54 16.12 37.69
C GLN A 7 1.75 16.68 36.50
N THR A 8 1.25 17.92 36.58
CA THR A 8 0.60 18.56 35.44
C THR A 8 1.56 18.83 34.29
N LEU A 9 2.79 19.26 34.57
CA LEU A 9 3.82 19.44 33.54
C LEU A 9 4.17 18.11 32.85
N LEU A 10 4.25 17.00 33.60
CA LEU A 10 4.51 15.67 33.05
C LEU A 10 3.36 15.19 32.15
N CYS A 11 2.11 15.43 32.55
CA CYS A 11 0.93 15.09 31.74
C CYS A 11 0.88 15.90 30.44
N LEU A 12 1.22 17.20 30.49
CA LEU A 12 1.31 18.06 29.32
C LEU A 12 2.41 17.62 28.34
N LEU A 13 3.56 17.17 28.87
CA LEU A 13 4.64 16.61 28.05
C LEU A 13 4.25 15.29 27.38
N LEU A 14 3.48 14.43 28.06
CA LEU A 14 3.00 13.17 27.49
C LEU A 14 1.98 13.38 26.36
N LEU A 15 1.20 14.48 26.39
CA LEU A 15 0.26 14.85 25.32
C LEU A 15 0.95 15.36 24.04
N TRP A 16 2.25 15.67 24.09
CA TRP A 16 3.05 16.09 22.94
C TRP A 16 3.85 14.97 22.30
N LEU A 17 3.72 13.73 22.79
CA LEU A 17 4.32 12.60 22.10
C LEU A 17 3.59 12.43 20.76
N PRO A 18 4.30 12.51 19.62
CA PRO A 18 3.69 12.24 18.34
C PRO A 18 3.19 10.80 18.38
N VAL A 19 1.89 10.61 18.14
CA VAL A 19 1.37 9.28 17.81
C VAL A 19 2.09 8.88 16.53
N SER A 20 3.07 7.99 16.67
CA SER A 20 3.76 7.44 15.51
C SER A 20 2.76 6.59 14.75
N TRP A 21 2.09 7.19 13.76
CA TRP A 21 1.43 6.41 12.73
C TRP A 21 2.52 5.67 11.97
N ALA A 22 2.42 4.35 11.90
CA ALA A 22 3.14 3.59 10.90
C ALA A 22 2.80 4.23 9.55
N ALA A 23 3.81 4.73 8.84
CA ALA A 23 3.64 5.33 7.53
C ALA A 23 3.31 4.22 6.53
N GLU A 24 2.04 3.81 6.50
CA GLU A 24 1.52 2.99 5.42
C GLU A 24 1.43 3.90 4.18
N PRO A 25 1.97 3.48 3.02
CA PRO A 25 1.74 4.20 1.78
C PRO A 25 0.23 4.37 1.58
N GLY A 26 -0.24 5.62 1.50
CA GLY A 26 -1.63 5.89 1.15
C GLY A 26 -1.97 5.41 -0.26
N TRP A 27 -3.23 5.59 -0.66
CA TRP A 27 -3.61 5.38 -2.05
C TRP A 27 -2.85 6.36 -2.97
N LEU A 28 -2.16 5.80 -3.95
CA LEU A 28 -1.47 6.51 -5.01
C LEU A 28 -2.41 6.65 -6.21
N ARG A 29 -2.44 7.84 -6.81
CA ARG A 29 -3.18 8.13 -8.04
C ARG A 29 -2.29 8.90 -8.98
N SER A 30 -2.27 8.49 -10.25
CA SER A 30 -1.56 9.24 -11.29
C SER A 30 -2.37 10.48 -11.67
N PRO A 31 -1.74 11.65 -11.92
CA PRO A 31 -2.44 12.82 -12.43
C PRO A 31 -3.20 12.55 -13.74
N ASP A 32 -2.65 11.66 -14.58
CA ASP A 32 -3.24 11.29 -15.88
C ASP A 32 -4.19 10.10 -15.79
N ASN A 33 -4.49 9.61 -14.58
CA ASN A 33 -5.44 8.51 -14.37
C ASN A 33 -6.43 8.88 -13.25
N ASP A 34 -7.64 9.22 -13.66
CA ASP A 34 -8.71 9.60 -12.77
C ASP A 34 -9.61 8.43 -12.32
N HIS A 35 -9.37 7.20 -12.78
CA HIS A 35 -10.28 6.07 -12.56
C HIS A 35 -9.62 4.90 -11.83
N ALA A 36 -8.33 4.97 -11.54
CA ALA A 36 -7.58 3.97 -10.80
C ALA A 36 -6.78 4.61 -9.67
N SER A 37 -6.79 3.96 -8.52
CA SER A 37 -5.86 4.22 -7.42
C SER A 37 -5.21 2.91 -7.00
N VAL A 38 -3.94 2.96 -6.64
CA VAL A 38 -3.18 1.77 -6.23
C VAL A 38 -2.57 1.98 -4.86
N ARG A 39 -2.43 0.90 -4.10
CA ARG A 39 -1.71 0.92 -2.83
C ARG A 39 -0.81 -0.30 -2.74
N LEU A 40 0.43 -0.09 -2.32
CA LEU A 40 1.40 -1.16 -2.11
C LEU A 40 1.74 -1.26 -0.63
N ARG A 41 1.59 -2.45 -0.07
CA ARG A 41 2.00 -2.78 1.30
C ARG A 41 3.09 -3.84 1.25
N ALA A 42 4.05 -3.75 2.15
CA ALA A 42 5.16 -4.68 2.25
C ALA A 42 5.27 -5.22 3.68
N ASP A 43 5.50 -6.51 3.80
CA ASP A 43 5.87 -7.18 5.05
C ASP A 43 7.21 -7.90 4.86
N THR A 44 8.20 -7.47 5.63
CA THR A 44 9.57 -8.01 5.63
C THR A 44 9.88 -8.81 6.89
N SER A 45 8.89 -9.01 7.78
CA SER A 45 9.09 -9.66 9.08
C SER A 45 9.44 -11.14 9.00
N ALA A 46 9.07 -11.80 7.90
CA ALA A 46 9.23 -13.24 7.70
C ALA A 46 10.69 -13.69 7.50
N GLY A 47 11.64 -12.77 7.29
CA GLY A 47 13.07 -13.08 7.20
C GLY A 47 13.44 -13.95 5.99
N GLY A 48 13.95 -13.34 4.92
CA GLY A 48 14.37 -14.04 3.70
C GLY A 48 13.36 -13.94 2.55
N GLU A 49 12.15 -13.45 2.82
CA GLU A 49 11.17 -13.06 1.79
C GLU A 49 10.53 -11.72 2.14
N THR A 50 10.16 -10.96 1.10
CA THR A 50 9.33 -9.76 1.23
C THR A 50 7.97 -10.08 0.64
N ARG A 51 6.93 -10.07 1.47
CA ARG A 51 5.56 -10.22 0.99
C ARG A 51 5.02 -8.87 0.58
N LEU A 52 4.49 -8.79 -0.63
CA LEU A 52 3.88 -7.58 -1.17
C LEU A 52 2.39 -7.80 -1.39
N LEU A 53 1.61 -6.78 -1.07
CA LEU A 53 0.19 -6.71 -1.38
C LEU A 53 -0.08 -5.45 -2.20
N LEU A 54 -0.53 -5.67 -3.44
CA LEU A 54 -0.95 -4.62 -4.35
C LEU A 54 -2.48 -4.55 -4.35
N ASP A 55 -3.03 -3.48 -3.77
CA ASP A 55 -4.44 -3.16 -3.91
C ASP A 55 -4.63 -2.27 -5.14
N VAL A 56 -5.63 -2.59 -5.96
CA VAL A 56 -6.06 -1.78 -7.11
C VAL A 56 -7.53 -1.44 -6.91
N LYS A 57 -7.83 -0.15 -6.74
CA LYS A 57 -9.19 0.38 -6.69
C LYS A 57 -9.52 1.02 -8.02
N LEU A 58 -10.63 0.60 -8.62
CA LEU A 58 -11.13 1.09 -9.89
C LEU A 58 -12.49 1.77 -9.66
N GLU A 59 -12.74 2.87 -10.36
CA GLU A 59 -14.06 3.48 -10.43
C GLU A 59 -15.05 2.59 -11.20
N ASP A 60 -16.35 2.86 -11.08
CA ASP A 60 -17.38 2.04 -11.70
C ASP A 60 -17.23 1.96 -13.23
N GLY A 61 -17.54 0.79 -13.79
CA GLY A 61 -17.34 0.47 -15.22
C GLY A 61 -15.90 0.10 -15.61
N TRP A 62 -14.89 0.51 -14.84
CA TRP A 62 -13.48 0.22 -15.14
C TRP A 62 -13.05 -1.17 -14.69
N LYS A 63 -12.11 -1.74 -15.44
CA LYS A 63 -11.58 -3.09 -15.25
C LYS A 63 -10.08 -3.08 -15.45
N THR A 64 -9.40 -4.02 -14.83
CA THR A 64 -7.99 -4.35 -15.13
C THR A 64 -7.91 -5.78 -15.64
N TYR A 65 -6.78 -6.14 -16.22
CA TYR A 65 -6.62 -7.43 -16.87
C TYR A 65 -6.07 -8.50 -15.93
N TRP A 66 -6.47 -9.74 -16.20
CA TRP A 66 -5.87 -10.91 -15.59
C TRP A 66 -4.56 -11.31 -16.31
N ARG A 67 -3.85 -12.30 -15.78
CA ARG A 67 -2.59 -12.83 -16.34
C ARG A 67 -2.68 -13.11 -17.85
N SER A 68 -3.80 -13.67 -18.29
CA SER A 68 -4.11 -13.88 -19.70
C SER A 68 -5.23 -12.91 -20.09
N PRO A 69 -4.89 -11.74 -20.67
CA PRO A 69 -5.82 -10.61 -20.79
C PRO A 69 -6.88 -10.79 -21.88
N GLY A 70 -6.71 -11.76 -22.79
CA GLY A 70 -7.54 -11.89 -23.98
C GLY A 70 -7.08 -10.98 -25.12
N GLU A 71 -7.92 -10.83 -26.13
CA GLU A 71 -7.62 -10.00 -27.31
C GLU A 71 -7.63 -8.51 -26.93
N GLY A 72 -6.56 -7.79 -27.32
CA GLY A 72 -6.45 -6.33 -27.12
C GLY A 72 -6.07 -5.87 -25.71
N GLY A 73 -5.97 -6.78 -24.73
CA GLY A 73 -5.62 -6.44 -23.36
C GLY A 73 -4.13 -6.62 -23.01
N VAL A 74 -3.70 -6.00 -21.91
CA VAL A 74 -2.31 -6.09 -21.41
C VAL A 74 -2.33 -6.39 -19.91
N ALA A 75 -1.68 -7.47 -19.50
CA ALA A 75 -1.58 -7.83 -18.09
C ALA A 75 -0.77 -6.78 -17.31
N PRO A 76 -1.17 -6.43 -16.07
CA PRO A 76 -0.41 -5.50 -15.24
C PRO A 76 0.96 -6.09 -14.89
N ALA A 77 1.96 -5.21 -14.78
CA ALA A 77 3.33 -5.57 -14.42
C ALA A 77 3.93 -4.48 -13.51
N ILE A 78 4.90 -4.87 -12.69
CA ILE A 78 5.71 -3.94 -11.90
C ILE A 78 7.07 -3.86 -12.57
N ALA A 79 7.47 -2.65 -12.96
CA ALA A 79 8.82 -2.38 -13.42
C ALA A 79 9.72 -2.11 -12.19
N TRP A 80 10.70 -2.98 -11.96
CA TRP A 80 11.68 -2.81 -10.91
C TRP A 80 12.81 -1.89 -11.38
N LYS A 81 13.30 -1.02 -10.50
CA LYS A 81 14.39 -0.08 -10.82
C LYS A 81 15.73 -0.79 -10.99
N GLU A 82 15.96 -1.82 -10.20
CA GLU A 82 17.15 -2.67 -10.24
C GLU A 82 16.81 -4.01 -10.90
N GLU A 83 17.74 -4.97 -10.84
CA GLU A 83 17.51 -6.32 -11.34
C GLU A 83 16.23 -6.92 -10.73
N MET A 84 15.40 -7.51 -11.59
CA MET A 84 14.12 -8.07 -11.16
C MET A 84 14.37 -9.24 -10.19
N PRO A 85 13.86 -9.19 -8.95
CA PRO A 85 13.99 -10.31 -8.04
C PRO A 85 13.16 -11.50 -8.53
N ALA A 86 13.43 -12.69 -7.98
CA ALA A 86 12.49 -13.80 -8.11
C ALA A 86 11.16 -13.43 -7.41
N VAL A 87 10.07 -13.38 -8.17
CA VAL A 87 8.74 -12.97 -7.68
C VAL A 87 7.71 -14.03 -8.04
N ASP A 88 7.02 -14.54 -7.02
CA ASP A 88 5.81 -15.34 -7.19
C ASP A 88 4.58 -14.43 -7.15
N TRP A 89 4.04 -14.09 -8.33
CA TRP A 89 2.83 -13.28 -8.43
C TRP A 89 1.58 -14.16 -8.27
N PHE A 90 0.88 -13.99 -7.15
CA PHE A 90 -0.41 -14.64 -6.90
C PHE A 90 -1.55 -13.88 -7.56
N TRP A 91 -2.14 -14.47 -8.60
CA TRP A 91 -3.27 -13.88 -9.31
C TRP A 91 -4.59 -14.28 -8.65
N PRO A 92 -5.44 -13.34 -8.25
CA PRO A 92 -6.79 -13.64 -7.79
C PRO A 92 -7.60 -14.37 -8.87
N THR A 93 -8.65 -15.08 -8.45
CA THR A 93 -9.58 -15.71 -9.40
C THR A 93 -10.28 -14.61 -10.22
N PRO A 94 -10.22 -14.65 -11.56
CA PRO A 94 -10.77 -13.59 -12.39
C PRO A 94 -12.29 -13.72 -12.56
N ALA A 95 -12.92 -12.63 -13.01
CA ALA A 95 -14.26 -12.62 -13.59
C ALA A 95 -14.18 -12.30 -15.09
N ARG A 96 -15.19 -12.75 -15.86
CA ARG A 96 -15.36 -12.41 -17.28
C ARG A 96 -16.36 -11.27 -17.41
N PHE A 97 -16.12 -10.40 -18.39
CA PHE A 97 -16.94 -9.22 -18.68
C PHE A 97 -17.12 -9.06 -20.19
#